data_AF-W6RV31-F1
#
_entry.id   AF-W6RV31-F1
#
_cell.length_a   1.000
_cell.length_b   1.000
_cell.length_c   1.000
_cell.angle_alpha   90.00
_cell.angle_beta   90.00
_cell.angle_gamma   90.00
#
_symmetry.space_group_name_H-M   'P 1'
#
loop_
_entity.id
_entity.type
_entity.pdbx_description
1 polymer ?
#
loop_
_entity_poly.entity_id
_entity_poly.type
_entity_poly.pdbx_seq_one_letter_code
_entity_poly.pdbx_strand_id
1 'polypeptide(L)'
;MELLAHEGEQIEKQVWPKVLAANDIRSAIKIYLNEMALELETKILTQRLVYDIEEYKLVSRKLNPEYVGSEHLRSIVPLMEFIKSRQNSKEVIDEDPGVIAGVLRSALLIGSQKGDLQQYNYEKIRELLFEAVTNQITRP
;
A
#
# COMPACT_ATOMS: atom_id res chain seq x y z
N MET A 1 16.28 -7.72 11.77
CA MET A 1 16.13 -7.70 10.30
C MET A 1 15.13 -8.75 9.85
N GLU A 2 15.24 -9.99 10.31
CA GLU A 2 14.26 -11.07 10.03
C GLU A 2 12.83 -10.70 10.40
N LEU A 3 12.59 -10.06 11.56
CA LEU A 3 11.23 -9.69 11.99
C LEU A 3 10.51 -8.76 11.00
N LEU A 4 11.21 -7.77 10.44
CA LEU A 4 10.62 -6.80 9.51
C LEU A 4 10.37 -7.40 8.13
N ALA A 5 11.30 -8.22 7.64
CA ALA A 5 11.09 -8.99 6.42
C ALA A 5 9.92 -9.97 6.58
N HIS A 6 9.85 -10.64 7.74
CA HIS A 6 8.78 -11.57 8.08
C HIS A 6 7.42 -10.86 8.18
N GLU A 7 7.35 -9.69 8.82
CA GLU A 7 6.12 -8.89 8.85
C GLU A 7 5.66 -8.47 7.45
N GLY A 8 6.58 -8.02 6.58
CA GLY A 8 6.29 -7.69 5.18
C GLY A 8 5.72 -8.87 4.40
N GLU A 9 6.37 -10.05 4.48
CA GLU A 9 5.86 -11.27 3.86
C GLU A 9 4.48 -11.69 4.39
N GLN A 10 4.24 -11.54 5.70
CA GLN A 10 2.94 -11.86 6.29
C GLN A 10 1.84 -10.94 5.78
N ILE A 11 2.12 -9.63 5.65
CA ILE A 11 1.18 -8.67 5.06
C ILE A 11 0.81 -9.11 3.64
N GLU A 12 1.81 -9.41 2.81
CA GLU A 12 1.56 -9.85 1.43
C GLU A 12 0.74 -11.14 1.35
N LYS A 13 1.07 -12.14 2.19
CA LYS A 13 0.33 -13.41 2.27
C LYS A 13 -1.13 -13.23 2.72
N GLN A 14 -1.45 -12.16 3.43
CA GLN A 14 -2.81 -11.88 3.89
C GLN A 14 -3.60 -11.03 2.90
N VAL A 15 -2.96 -10.05 2.27
CA VAL A 15 -3.61 -9.07 1.38
C VAL A 15 -3.86 -9.67 -0.01
N TRP A 16 -2.83 -10.23 -0.66
CA TRP A 16 -2.90 -10.61 -2.07
C TRP A 16 -3.95 -11.67 -2.41
N PRO A 17 -4.18 -12.73 -1.60
CA PRO A 17 -5.23 -13.69 -1.89
C PRO A 17 -6.62 -13.04 -2.00
N LYS A 18 -6.91 -12.03 -1.17
CA LYS A 18 -8.19 -11.30 -1.20
C LYS A 18 -8.31 -10.43 -2.45
N VAL A 19 -7.22 -9.76 -2.84
CA VAL A 19 -7.16 -8.92 -4.05
C VAL A 19 -7.38 -9.76 -5.31
N LEU A 20 -6.71 -10.91 -5.39
CA LEU A 20 -6.80 -11.81 -6.55
C LEU A 20 -8.15 -12.52 -6.65
N ALA A 21 -8.86 -12.70 -5.53
CA ALA A 21 -10.20 -13.28 -5.48
C ALA A 21 -11.33 -12.29 -5.81
N ALA A 22 -11.03 -11.01 -6.04
CA ALA A 22 -12.03 -10.01 -6.36
C ALA A 22 -12.67 -10.24 -7.74
N ASN A 23 -13.97 -9.92 -7.85
CA ASN A 23 -14.76 -10.14 -9.07
C ASN A 23 -14.41 -9.17 -10.21
N ASP A 24 -13.91 -7.98 -9.86
CA ASP A 24 -13.62 -6.90 -10.81
C ASP A 24 -12.45 -6.05 -10.30
N ILE A 25 -11.82 -5.30 -11.22
CA ILE A 25 -10.63 -4.49 -10.93
C ILE A 25 -10.87 -3.40 -9.87
N ARG A 26 -12.05 -2.78 -9.87
CA ARG A 26 -12.39 -1.73 -8.90
C ARG A 26 -12.50 -2.31 -7.51
N SER A 27 -13.16 -3.45 -7.36
CA SER A 27 -13.18 -4.22 -6.11
C SER A 27 -11.78 -4.65 -5.69
N ALA A 28 -10.95 -5.16 -6.61
CA ALA A 28 -9.59 -5.61 -6.32
C ALA A 28 -8.72 -4.48 -5.74
N ILE A 29 -8.75 -3.28 -6.35
CA ILE A 29 -7.96 -2.14 -5.88
C ILE A 29 -8.50 -1.60 -4.55
N LYS A 30 -9.82 -1.54 -4.36
CA LYS A 30 -10.39 -1.16 -3.07
C LYS A 30 -10.01 -2.14 -1.96
N ILE A 31 -10.02 -3.45 -2.24
CA ILE A 31 -9.58 -4.47 -1.29
C ILE A 31 -8.10 -4.25 -0.95
N TYR A 32 -7.25 -4.06 -1.96
CA TYR A 32 -5.82 -3.79 -1.75
C TYR A 32 -5.61 -2.58 -0.83
N LEU A 33 -6.24 -1.44 -1.13
CA LEU A 33 -6.07 -0.21 -0.35
C LEU A 33 -6.55 -0.37 1.10
N ASN A 34 -7.71 -1.00 1.32
CA ASN A 34 -8.27 -1.18 2.66
C ASN A 34 -7.47 -2.19 3.51
N GLU A 35 -7.15 -3.35 2.93
CA GLU A 35 -6.41 -4.40 3.62
C GLU A 35 -4.99 -3.95 3.93
N MET A 36 -4.32 -3.32 2.97
CA MET A 36 -2.99 -2.76 3.20
C MET A 36 -3.01 -1.63 4.24
N ALA A 37 -3.99 -0.70 4.18
CA ALA A 37 -4.09 0.34 5.19
C ALA A 37 -4.28 -0.23 6.60
N LEU A 38 -5.14 -1.25 6.76
CA LEU A 38 -5.34 -1.93 8.04
C LEU A 38 -4.03 -2.52 8.57
N GLU A 39 -3.28 -3.23 7.72
CA GLU A 39 -1.99 -3.81 8.09
C GLU A 39 -0.96 -2.73 8.49
N LEU A 40 -0.87 -1.64 7.72
CA LEU A 40 0.02 -0.52 8.00
C LEU A 40 -0.39 0.24 9.28
N GLU A 41 -1.68 0.31 9.61
CA GLU A 41 -2.21 1.00 10.77
C GLU A 41 -2.24 0.16 12.05
N THR A 42 -2.10 -1.16 11.97
CA THR A 42 -2.18 -2.04 13.16
C THR A 42 -0.82 -2.55 13.62
N LYS A 43 0.16 -2.63 12.71
CA LYS A 43 1.51 -3.13 13.01
C LYS A 43 2.43 -1.98 13.44
N ILE A 44 2.77 -1.96 14.73
CA ILE A 44 3.57 -0.90 15.39
C ILE A 44 4.92 -0.66 14.70
N LEU A 45 5.62 -1.72 14.30
CA LEU A 45 6.92 -1.62 13.61
C LEU A 45 6.76 -0.99 12.21
N THR A 46 5.71 -1.38 11.49
CA THR A 46 5.37 -0.83 10.17
C THR A 46 4.98 0.64 10.27
N GLN A 47 4.14 1.03 11.24
CA GLN A 47 3.81 2.43 11.48
C GLN A 47 5.06 3.29 11.69
N ARG A 48 5.96 2.84 12.56
CA ARG A 48 7.19 3.56 12.92
C ARG A 48 8.15 3.70 11.74
N LEU A 49 8.24 2.68 10.88
CA LEU A 49 9.17 2.72 9.74
C LEU A 49 8.59 3.37 8.48
N VAL A 50 7.26 3.36 8.32
CA VAL A 50 6.59 3.91 7.15
C VAL A 50 6.20 5.37 7.37
N TYR A 51 5.78 5.75 8.57
CA TYR A 51 5.25 7.08 8.88
C TYR A 51 6.23 7.99 9.63
N ASP A 52 7.29 7.47 10.24
CA ASP A 52 8.34 8.28 10.87
C ASP A 52 9.68 8.15 10.12
N ILE A 53 10.03 9.22 9.39
CA ILE A 53 11.24 9.25 8.57
C ILE A 53 12.52 9.34 9.40
N GLU A 54 12.47 9.93 10.60
CA GLU A 54 13.63 10.03 11.48
C GLU A 54 13.90 8.70 12.17
N GLU A 55 12.85 8.02 12.61
CA GLU A 55 12.92 6.65 13.08
C GLU A 55 13.40 5.69 11.98
N TYR A 56 12.89 5.82 10.75
CA TYR A 56 13.40 5.07 9.61
C TYR A 56 14.90 5.31 9.37
N LYS A 57 15.38 6.57 9.41
CA LYS A 57 16.82 6.90 9.27
C LYS A 57 17.65 6.28 10.39
N LEU A 58 17.15 6.24 11.62
CA LEU A 58 17.84 5.64 12.76
C LEU A 58 17.93 4.12 12.64
N VAL A 59 16.83 3.47 12.23
CA VAL A 59 16.78 2.01 12.08
C VAL A 59 17.56 1.57 10.84
N SER A 60 17.44 2.26 9.71
CA SER A 60 18.13 1.94 8.45
C SER A 60 19.66 1.97 8.54
N ARG A 61 20.23 2.80 9.40
CA ARG A 61 21.68 2.79 9.70
C ARG A 61 22.17 1.46 10.31
N LYS A 62 21.26 0.67 10.89
CA LYS A 62 21.55 -0.65 11.47
C LYS A 62 21.11 -1.79 10.55
N LEU A 63 20.52 -1.48 9.39
CA LEU A 63 20.12 -2.47 8.39
C LEU A 63 21.29 -2.72 7.43
N ASN A 64 21.38 -3.93 6.87
CA ASN A 64 22.31 -4.21 5.76
C ASN A 64 22.04 -3.19 4.64
N PRO A 65 23.06 -2.59 3.99
CA PRO A 65 22.87 -1.74 2.81
C PRO A 65 21.98 -2.35 1.71
N GLU A 66 21.95 -3.68 1.61
CA GLU A 66 21.05 -4.42 0.70
C GLU A 66 19.60 -4.44 1.19
N TYR A 67 19.35 -4.23 2.48
CA TYR A 67 18.04 -4.05 3.06
C TYR A 67 17.58 -2.60 2.84
N VAL A 68 17.36 -2.26 1.56
CA VAL A 68 16.64 -1.04 1.22
C VAL A 68 15.19 -1.29 1.60
N GLY A 69 14.65 -0.51 2.54
CA GLY A 69 13.25 -0.61 3.01
C GLY A 69 12.17 -0.42 1.93
N SER A 70 12.53 -0.48 0.64
CA SER A 70 11.69 -0.59 -0.54
C SER A 70 11.48 -2.02 -1.02
N GLU A 71 12.34 -2.99 -0.69
CA GLU A 71 12.25 -4.35 -1.26
C GLU A 71 11.39 -5.33 -0.45
N HIS A 72 11.29 -5.18 0.88
CA HIS A 72 10.61 -6.19 1.71
C HIS A 72 9.36 -5.72 2.48
N LEU A 73 9.37 -4.51 3.06
CA LEU A 73 8.20 -3.96 3.78
C LEU A 73 7.22 -3.22 2.86
N ARG A 74 7.71 -2.79 1.69
CA ARG A 74 6.99 -1.97 0.72
C ARG A 74 7.29 -2.46 -0.69
N SER A 75 7.40 -3.79 -0.85
CA SER A 75 7.69 -4.37 -2.15
C SER A 75 6.66 -3.85 -3.15
N ILE A 76 7.15 -2.99 -4.04
CA ILE A 76 6.33 -2.39 -5.09
C ILE A 76 6.16 -3.39 -6.24
N VAL A 77 6.93 -4.48 -6.23
CA VAL A 77 6.99 -5.48 -7.29
C VAL A 77 5.64 -6.19 -7.48
N PRO A 78 5.01 -6.82 -6.45
CA PRO A 78 3.71 -7.45 -6.64
C PRO A 78 2.63 -6.49 -7.11
N LEU A 79 2.65 -5.24 -6.62
CA LEU A 79 1.70 -4.21 -7.05
C LEU A 79 1.89 -3.82 -8.51
N MET A 80 3.13 -3.60 -8.95
CA MET A 80 3.44 -3.30 -10.36
C MET A 80 3.09 -4.46 -11.28
N GLU A 81 3.37 -5.70 -10.88
CA GLU A 81 3.00 -6.88 -11.66
C GLU A 81 1.49 -7.02 -11.80
N PHE A 82 0.76 -6.82 -10.69
CA PHE A 82 -0.70 -6.79 -10.70
C PHE A 82 -1.22 -5.69 -11.65
N ILE A 83 -0.74 -4.46 -11.55
CA ILE A 83 -1.14 -3.35 -12.42
C ILE A 83 -0.88 -3.69 -13.89
N LYS A 84 0.32 -4.16 -14.23
CA LYS A 84 0.69 -4.57 -15.60
C LYS A 84 -0.26 -5.63 -16.15
N SER A 85 -0.59 -6.63 -15.33
CA SER A 85 -1.51 -7.71 -15.74
C SER A 85 -2.90 -7.18 -16.10
N ARG A 86 -3.37 -6.14 -15.41
CA ARG A 86 -4.70 -5.54 -15.59
C ARG A 86 -4.73 -4.51 -16.72
N GLN A 87 -3.60 -3.86 -17.00
CA GLN A 87 -3.44 -3.05 -18.21
C GLN A 87 -3.49 -3.87 -19.49
N ASN A 88 -2.93 -5.08 -19.49
CA ASN A 88 -3.03 -6.00 -20.63
C ASN A 88 -4.49 -6.35 -20.96
N SER A 89 -5.35 -6.44 -19.94
CA SER A 89 -6.79 -6.64 -20.07
C SER A 89 -7.59 -5.34 -20.28
N LYS A 90 -6.92 -4.18 -20.35
CA LYS A 90 -7.52 -2.83 -20.44
C LYS A 90 -8.48 -2.48 -19.31
N GLU A 91 -8.31 -3.11 -18.14
CA GLU A 91 -9.09 -2.84 -16.93
C GLU A 91 -8.56 -1.62 -16.14
N VAL A 92 -7.30 -1.24 -16.39
CA VAL A 92 -6.60 -0.11 -15.75
C VAL A 92 -6.19 0.92 -16.82
N ILE A 93 -6.05 2.19 -16.43
CA ILE A 93 -5.56 3.27 -17.30
C ILE A 93 -4.20 2.95 -17.95
N ASP A 94 -3.94 3.56 -19.10
CA ASP A 94 -2.69 3.38 -19.84
C ASP A 94 -1.69 4.45 -19.36
N GLU A 95 -0.94 4.11 -18.31
CA GLU A 95 0.04 4.96 -17.63
C GLU A 95 1.17 4.07 -17.11
N ASP A 96 2.34 4.63 -16.81
CA ASP A 96 3.45 3.88 -16.23
C ASP A 96 3.00 3.12 -14.95
N PRO A 97 3.22 1.79 -14.86
CA PRO A 97 2.80 1.00 -13.70
C PRO A 97 3.43 1.47 -12.38
N GLY A 98 4.63 2.03 -12.43
CA GLY A 98 5.32 2.61 -11.29
C GLY A 98 4.64 3.90 -10.81
N VAL A 99 4.15 4.73 -11.74
CA VAL A 99 3.35 5.91 -11.41
C VAL A 99 2.04 5.51 -10.73
N ILE A 100 1.30 4.55 -11.28
CA ILE A 100 0.04 4.05 -10.67
C ILE A 100 0.31 3.46 -9.28
N ALA A 101 1.34 2.62 -9.15
CA ALA A 101 1.75 2.05 -7.86
C ALA A 101 2.14 3.15 -6.86
N GLY A 102 2.83 4.20 -7.32
CA GLY A 102 3.17 5.39 -6.54
C GLY A 102 1.94 6.13 -6.03
N VAL A 103 0.91 6.32 -6.87
CA VAL A 103 -0.36 6.94 -6.47
C VAL A 103 -1.05 6.12 -5.38
N LEU A 104 -1.19 4.80 -5.57
CA LEU A 104 -1.81 3.91 -4.58
C LEU A 104 -1.05 3.93 -3.25
N ARG A 105 0.28 3.87 -3.30
CA ARG A 105 1.13 3.97 -2.11
C ARG A 105 1.03 5.32 -1.43
N SER A 106 0.91 6.40 -2.19
CA SER A 106 0.73 7.75 -1.63
C SER A 106 -0.61 7.87 -0.93
N ALA A 107 -1.68 7.28 -1.48
CA ALA A 107 -2.98 7.23 -0.82
C ALA A 107 -2.93 6.50 0.54
N LEU A 108 -2.17 5.40 0.63
CA LEU A 108 -1.99 4.66 1.88
C LEU A 108 -1.29 5.48 2.99
N LEU A 109 -0.53 6.53 2.64
CA LEU A 109 0.13 7.38 3.64
C LEU A 109 -0.85 8.23 4.47
N ILE A 110 -2.13 8.26 4.12
CA ILE A 110 -3.18 8.87 4.94
C ILE A 110 -3.20 8.32 6.37
N GLY A 111 -2.75 7.07 6.59
CA GLY A 111 -2.59 6.48 7.92
C GLY A 111 -1.72 7.29 8.87
N SER A 112 -0.70 8.01 8.35
CA SER A 112 0.13 8.91 9.15
C SER A 112 -0.64 10.08 9.76
N GLN A 113 -1.77 10.45 9.14
CA GLN A 113 -2.61 11.59 9.55
C GLN A 113 -3.79 11.16 10.43
N LYS A 114 -3.89 9.87 10.81
CA LYS A 114 -5.04 9.33 11.55
C LYS A 114 -5.34 10.11 12.83
N GLY A 115 -4.33 10.44 13.62
CA GLY A 115 -4.49 11.23 14.85
C GLY A 115 -5.10 12.61 14.60
N ASP A 116 -4.56 13.36 13.63
CA ASP A 116 -4.99 14.73 13.32
C ASP A 116 -6.37 14.78 12.66
N LEU A 117 -6.68 13.78 11.83
CA LEU A 117 -7.93 13.67 11.09
C LEU A 117 -9.05 12.98 11.89
N GLN A 118 -8.77 12.43 13.07
CA GLN A 118 -9.77 11.70 13.85
C GLN A 118 -10.99 12.56 14.16
N GLN A 119 -10.78 13.84 14.49
CA GLN A 119 -11.84 14.82 14.77
C GLN A 119 -12.72 15.14 13.54
N TYR A 120 -12.23 14.86 12.33
CA TYR A 120 -12.91 15.12 11.06
C TYR A 120 -13.46 13.85 10.40
N ASN A 121 -13.56 12.74 11.16
CA ASN A 121 -13.94 11.42 10.67
C ASN A 121 -12.93 10.83 9.68
N TYR A 122 -11.76 10.47 10.21
CA TYR A 122 -10.67 9.79 9.49
C TYR A 122 -11.15 8.67 8.57
N GLU A 123 -12.02 7.78 9.06
CA GLU A 123 -12.51 6.63 8.29
C GLU A 123 -13.25 7.08 7.03
N LYS A 124 -14.08 8.12 7.13
CA LYS A 124 -14.79 8.64 5.96
C LYS A 124 -13.87 9.33 4.97
N ILE A 125 -12.88 10.08 5.45
CA ILE A 125 -11.88 10.74 4.61
C ILE A 125 -11.05 9.70 3.85
N ARG A 126 -10.57 8.67 4.55
CA ARG A 126 -9.84 7.54 3.97
C ARG A 126 -10.65 6.81 2.91
N GLU A 127 -11.91 6.51 3.20
CA GLU A 127 -12.81 5.88 2.24
C GLU A 127 -12.96 6.74 0.97
N LEU A 128 -13.21 8.04 1.09
CA LEU A 128 -13.36 8.95 -0.04
C LEU A 128 -12.08 9.09 -0.86
N LEU A 129 -10.91 9.14 -0.21
CA LEU A 129 -9.62 9.16 -0.91
C LEU A 129 -9.41 7.87 -1.71
N PHE A 130 -9.67 6.71 -1.10
CA PHE A 130 -9.50 5.42 -1.77
C PHE A 130 -10.47 5.24 -2.93
N GLU A 131 -11.71 5.72 -2.77
CA GLU A 131 -12.71 5.74 -3.82
C GLU A 131 -12.29 6.64 -4.99
N ALA A 132 -11.83 7.86 -4.71
CA ALA A 132 -11.36 8.80 -5.72
C ALA A 132 -10.18 8.23 -6.52
N VAL A 133 -9.18 7.69 -5.83
CA VAL A 133 -8.01 7.07 -6.48
C VAL A 133 -8.42 5.85 -7.29
N THR A 134 -9.27 4.97 -6.75
CA THR A 134 -9.74 3.79 -7.49
C THR A 134 -10.47 4.18 -8.76
N ASN A 135 -11.39 5.15 -8.68
CA ASN A 135 -12.16 5.56 -9.85
C ASN A 135 -11.29 6.22 -10.93
N GLN A 136 -10.20 6.89 -10.54
CA GLN A 136 -9.27 7.52 -11.48
C GLN A 136 -8.41 6.51 -12.25
N ILE A 137 -8.10 5.36 -11.65
CA ILE A 137 -7.17 4.37 -12.23
C ILE A 137 -7.87 3.20 -12.93
N THR A 138 -9.12 2.89 -12.58
CA THR A 138 -9.88 1.82 -13.23
C THR A 138 -10.60 2.31 -14.47
N ARG A 139 -10.65 1.47 -15.49
CA ARG A 139 -11.53 1.68 -16.65
C ARG A 139 -12.88 0.97 -16.43
N PRO A 140 -13.98 1.51 -16.99
CA PRO A 140 -15.30 0.86 -16.96
C PRO A 140 -15.32 -0.48 -17.69
#